data_AF-A0A969G0T3-F1
#
_entry.id   AF-A0A969G0T3-F1
#
_cell.length_a   1.000
_cell.length_b   1.000
_cell.length_c   1.000
_cell.angle_alpha   90.00
_cell.angle_beta   90.00
_cell.angle_gamma   90.00
#
_symmetry.space_group_name_H-M   'P 1'
#
loop_
_entity.id
_entity.type
_entity.pdbx_description
1 polymer ?
#
loop_
_entity_poly.entity_id
_entity_poly.type
_entity_poly.pdbx_seq_one_letter_code
_entity_poly.pdbx_strand_id
1 'polypeptide(L)'
;MAGLPITRQQEQVVDGVGRQVQWFERVRLELRPEQAPPHDVVVGRLGVERLEQQGRSWWAFLKGSAEVAAAASSSSSPSDCRFFPETEHTVCGNILATWRSYGLELDGQRGTSETESLALFGLPLSEPQTETLDNGQTYTVQWFERGRFEVAPDVSPPRVSLGLLGHEVLSHPAENPPPPPPQALPAPATPGEESPADHPRLPETEWGEIPGVRARP
;
A
#
# COMPACT_ATOMS: atom_id res chain seq x y z
N MET A 1 5.41 6.57 -12.50
CA MET A 1 4.21 5.74 -12.28
C MET A 1 3.56 6.02 -10.93
N ALA A 2 4.29 6.07 -9.82
CA ALA A 2 3.74 6.44 -8.50
C ALA A 2 3.30 7.92 -8.39
N GLY A 3 3.93 8.82 -9.17
CA GLY A 3 3.78 10.27 -9.04
C GLY A 3 4.74 10.83 -7.99
N LEU A 4 4.51 12.07 -7.54
CA LEU A 4 5.30 12.71 -6.49
C LEU A 4 4.96 12.13 -5.11
N PRO A 5 5.93 12.07 -4.17
CA PRO A 5 5.63 11.77 -2.78
C PRO A 5 4.80 12.91 -2.19
N ILE A 6 3.68 12.56 -1.55
CA ILE A 6 2.78 13.53 -0.90
C ILE A 6 2.87 13.47 0.63
N THR A 7 3.49 12.41 1.17
CA THR A 7 3.89 12.33 2.58
C THR A 7 5.33 11.87 2.72
N ARG A 8 5.92 12.07 3.91
CA ARG A 8 7.05 11.26 4.35
C ARG A 8 6.61 9.82 4.63
N GLN A 9 7.56 8.90 4.76
CA GLN A 9 7.27 7.59 5.33
C GLN A 9 6.80 7.75 6.78
N GLN A 10 5.75 7.03 7.15
CA GLN A 10 5.14 7.08 8.48
C GLN A 10 4.43 5.76 8.82
N GLU A 11 4.19 5.52 10.10
CA GLU A 11 3.36 4.40 10.53
C GLU A 11 1.87 4.71 10.32
N GLN A 12 1.12 3.78 9.75
CA GLN A 12 -0.32 3.85 9.58
C GLN A 12 -0.95 2.47 9.77
N VAL A 13 -2.15 2.41 10.33
CA VAL A 13 -2.93 1.18 10.38
C VAL A 13 -3.51 0.90 9.00
N VAL A 14 -3.12 -0.23 8.41
CA VAL A 14 -3.62 -0.75 7.14
C VAL A 14 -4.09 -2.18 7.38
N ASP A 15 -5.33 -2.50 7.00
CA ASP A 15 -5.96 -3.81 7.25
C ASP A 15 -5.90 -4.24 8.73
N GLY A 16 -6.02 -3.28 9.65
CA GLY A 16 -5.93 -3.51 11.09
C GLY A 16 -4.51 -3.75 11.63
N VAL A 17 -3.49 -3.65 10.79
CA VAL A 17 -2.08 -3.86 11.15
C VAL A 17 -1.30 -2.54 11.02
N GLY A 18 -0.49 -2.19 12.01
CA GLY A 18 0.44 -1.06 11.90
C GLY A 18 1.54 -1.35 10.88
N ARG A 19 1.65 -0.51 9.85
CA ARG A 19 2.64 -0.67 8.76
C ARG A 19 3.35 0.65 8.50
N GLN A 20 4.62 0.56 8.12
CA GLN A 20 5.31 1.71 7.53
C GLN A 20 4.79 1.92 6.12
N VAL A 21 4.29 3.12 5.84
CA VAL A 21 3.73 3.50 4.55
C VAL A 21 4.30 4.81 4.05
N GLN A 22 4.31 5.00 2.74
CA GLN A 22 4.52 6.30 2.12
C GLN A 22 3.49 6.54 1.03
N TRP A 23 2.84 7.71 1.07
CA TRP A 23 1.87 8.11 0.08
C TRP A 23 2.54 8.88 -1.06
N PHE A 24 2.14 8.52 -2.27
CA PHE A 24 2.44 9.24 -3.51
C PHE A 24 1.12 9.70 -4.13
N GLU A 25 1.18 10.53 -5.17
CA GLU A 25 -0.03 11.02 -5.84
C GLU A 25 -0.96 9.90 -6.32
N ARG A 26 -0.41 8.74 -6.73
CA ARG A 26 -1.20 7.68 -7.40
C ARG A 26 -1.25 6.36 -6.63
N VAL A 27 -0.32 6.15 -5.71
CA VAL A 27 -0.16 4.89 -4.97
C VAL A 27 0.23 5.13 -3.51
N ARG A 28 -0.01 4.12 -2.66
CA ARG A 28 0.59 4.00 -1.33
C ARG A 28 1.55 2.82 -1.37
N LEU A 29 2.80 3.03 -0.97
CA LEU A 29 3.75 1.94 -0.73
C LEU A 29 3.61 1.48 0.72
N GLU A 30 3.63 0.17 0.93
CA GLU A 30 3.43 -0.44 2.25
C GLU A 30 4.53 -1.47 2.52
N LEU A 31 5.26 -1.28 3.61
CA LEU A 31 6.27 -2.23 4.06
C LEU A 31 5.60 -3.45 4.73
N ARG A 32 6.03 -4.63 4.29
CA ARG A 32 5.61 -5.98 4.69
C ARG A 32 6.85 -6.75 5.17
N PRO A 33 7.42 -6.45 6.36
CA PRO A 33 8.66 -7.09 6.82
C PRO A 33 8.54 -8.60 7.02
N GLU A 34 7.31 -9.14 7.06
CA GLU A 34 7.02 -10.56 7.08
C GLU A 34 7.29 -11.27 5.74
N GLN A 35 7.46 -10.54 4.64
CA GLN A 35 7.80 -11.07 3.32
C GLN A 35 9.29 -10.85 3.03
N ALA A 36 9.89 -11.74 2.22
CA ALA A 36 11.27 -11.59 1.80
C ALA A 36 11.37 -10.61 0.61
N PRO A 37 12.44 -9.80 0.52
CA PRO A 37 12.70 -9.00 -0.66
C PRO A 37 12.71 -9.84 -1.95
N PRO A 38 12.20 -9.30 -3.08
CA PRO A 38 11.69 -7.94 -3.27
C PRO A 38 10.19 -7.74 -2.92
N HIS A 39 9.54 -8.70 -2.26
CA HIS A 39 8.09 -8.70 -2.00
C HIS A 39 7.71 -7.99 -0.69
N ASP A 40 8.70 -7.48 0.04
CA ASP A 40 8.54 -6.77 1.30
C ASP A 40 8.04 -5.34 1.14
N VAL A 41 7.96 -4.81 -0.09
CA VAL A 41 7.31 -3.52 -0.39
C VAL A 41 6.20 -3.73 -1.41
N VAL A 42 4.95 -3.48 -1.00
CA VAL A 42 3.77 -3.69 -1.85
C VAL A 42 3.04 -2.39 -2.14
N VAL A 43 2.28 -2.37 -3.23
CA VAL A 43 1.33 -1.28 -3.55
C VAL A 43 -0.01 -1.56 -2.87
N GLY A 44 -0.50 -0.57 -2.13
CA GLY A 44 -1.79 -0.62 -1.43
C GLY A 44 -2.97 -0.76 -2.39
N ARG A 45 -4.06 -1.36 -1.89
CA ARG A 45 -5.29 -1.63 -2.66
C ARG A 45 -6.17 -0.38 -2.77
N LEU A 46 -5.59 0.72 -3.24
CA LEU A 46 -6.24 2.03 -3.27
C LEU A 46 -7.48 2.09 -4.18
N GLY A 47 -7.59 1.20 -5.18
CA GLY A 47 -8.80 1.11 -6.00
C GLY A 47 -9.97 0.54 -5.21
N VAL A 48 -9.72 -0.48 -4.38
CA VAL A 48 -10.71 -1.02 -3.43
C VAL A 48 -11.09 0.05 -2.41
N GLU A 49 -10.10 0.64 -1.74
CA GLU A 49 -10.33 1.64 -0.68
C GLU A 49 -11.15 2.84 -1.19
N ARG A 50 -10.84 3.35 -2.40
CA ARG A 50 -11.57 4.48 -2.97
C ARG A 50 -13.02 4.13 -3.32
N LEU A 51 -13.25 2.96 -3.90
CA LEU A 51 -14.61 2.50 -4.21
C LEU A 51 -15.43 2.32 -2.92
N GLU A 52 -14.83 1.79 -1.87
CA GLU A 52 -15.46 1.65 -0.55
C GLU A 52 -15.77 3.01 0.09
N GLN A 53 -14.84 3.99 0.04
CA GLN A 53 -15.10 5.37 0.48
C GLN A 53 -16.28 6.03 -0.27
N GLN A 54 -16.47 5.67 -1.54
CA GLN A 54 -17.60 6.12 -2.35
C GLN A 54 -18.91 5.35 -2.07
N GLY A 55 -18.89 4.36 -1.17
CA GLY A 55 -20.02 3.46 -0.93
C GLY A 55 -20.36 2.56 -2.12
N ARG A 56 -19.42 2.36 -3.04
CA ARG A 56 -19.61 1.57 -4.27
C ARG A 56 -19.24 0.11 -4.02
N SER A 57 -20.24 -0.74 -4.14
CA SER A 57 -20.10 -2.18 -4.17
C SER A 57 -19.51 -2.62 -5.51
N TRP A 58 -18.19 -2.83 -5.56
CA TRP A 58 -17.50 -3.24 -6.79
C TRP A 58 -17.82 -4.70 -7.17
N TRP A 59 -18.23 -5.54 -6.22
CA TRP A 59 -18.73 -6.89 -6.50
C TRP A 59 -20.03 -6.89 -7.31
N ALA A 60 -20.80 -5.80 -7.28
CA ALA A 60 -22.02 -5.65 -8.05
C ALA A 60 -21.80 -5.02 -9.44
N PHE A 61 -20.56 -4.70 -9.81
CA PHE A 61 -20.27 -4.21 -11.16
C PHE A 61 -20.54 -5.29 -12.21
N LEU A 62 -20.92 -4.83 -13.41
CA LEU A 62 -21.13 -5.70 -14.56
C LEU A 62 -19.88 -6.55 -14.80
N LYS A 63 -20.11 -7.85 -15.04
CA LYS A 63 -19.07 -8.84 -15.28
C LYS A 63 -18.85 -9.03 -16.78
N GLY A 64 -17.61 -9.32 -17.14
CA GLY A 64 -17.24 -9.76 -18.47
C GLY A 64 -17.36 -11.28 -18.61
N SER A 65 -16.92 -11.83 -19.73
CA SER A 65 -16.81 -13.27 -19.92
C SER A 65 -15.62 -13.64 -20.81
N ALA A 66 -15.14 -14.86 -20.66
CA ALA A 66 -14.09 -15.41 -21.51
C ALA A 66 -14.51 -15.43 -22.99
N GLU A 67 -15.79 -15.67 -23.27
CA GLU A 67 -16.35 -15.69 -24.62
C GLU A 67 -16.26 -14.31 -25.29
N VAL A 68 -16.61 -13.24 -24.56
CA VAL A 68 -16.52 -11.87 -25.06
C VAL A 68 -15.06 -11.48 -25.30
N ALA A 69 -14.15 -11.83 -24.39
CA ALA A 69 -12.71 -11.56 -24.56
C ALA A 69 -12.12 -12.28 -25.77
N ALA A 70 -12.47 -13.56 -25.97
CA ALA A 70 -12.03 -14.34 -27.11
C ALA A 70 -12.57 -13.77 -28.42
N ALA A 71 -13.85 -13.41 -28.46
CA ALA A 71 -14.48 -12.79 -29.63
C ALA A 71 -13.78 -11.47 -30.01
N ALA A 72 -13.53 -10.59 -29.05
CA ALA A 72 -12.86 -9.31 -29.29
C ALA A 72 -11.44 -9.48 -29.84
N SER A 73 -10.68 -10.43 -29.30
CA SER A 73 -9.29 -10.73 -29.72
C SER A 73 -9.21 -11.42 -31.09
N SER A 74 -10.31 -12.04 -31.55
CA SER A 74 -10.40 -12.70 -32.86
C SER A 74 -10.87 -11.78 -33.99
N SER A 75 -11.33 -10.56 -33.66
CA SER A 75 -11.79 -9.60 -34.64
C SER A 75 -10.62 -8.95 -35.39
N SER A 76 -10.82 -8.54 -36.65
CA SER A 76 -9.81 -7.82 -37.44
C SER A 76 -9.57 -6.37 -36.98
N SER A 77 -10.11 -6.00 -35.82
CA SER A 77 -9.86 -4.73 -35.13
C SER A 77 -8.88 -4.98 -33.97
N PRO A 78 -7.96 -4.05 -33.65
CA PRO A 78 -6.84 -4.30 -32.75
C PRO A 78 -7.22 -4.24 -31.25
N SER A 79 -8.38 -4.77 -30.87
CA SER A 79 -8.79 -4.87 -29.47
C SER A 79 -8.40 -6.23 -28.90
N ASP A 80 -7.11 -6.42 -28.61
CA ASP A 80 -6.66 -7.56 -27.79
C ASP A 80 -7.30 -7.46 -26.40
N CYS A 81 -7.76 -8.59 -25.87
CA CYS A 81 -8.49 -8.67 -24.61
C CYS A 81 -7.98 -9.82 -23.75
N ARG A 82 -7.85 -9.56 -22.45
CA ARG A 82 -7.55 -10.57 -21.42
C ARG A 82 -8.71 -10.68 -20.44
N PHE A 83 -9.21 -11.90 -20.27
CA PHE A 83 -10.18 -12.24 -19.22
C PHE A 83 -9.48 -12.71 -17.95
N PHE A 84 -9.95 -12.22 -16.80
CA PHE A 84 -9.47 -12.55 -15.46
C PHE A 84 -10.55 -13.37 -14.74
N PRO A 85 -10.44 -14.70 -14.67
CA PRO A 85 -11.46 -15.55 -14.05
C PRO A 85 -11.64 -15.31 -12.55
N GLU A 86 -10.63 -14.75 -11.88
CA GLU A 86 -10.65 -14.48 -10.44
C GLU A 86 -11.68 -13.41 -10.05
N THR A 87 -11.92 -12.44 -10.94
CA THR A 87 -12.87 -11.34 -10.70
C THR A 87 -13.99 -11.26 -11.74
N GLU A 88 -13.94 -12.14 -12.76
CA GLU A 88 -14.86 -12.19 -13.89
C GLU A 88 -14.89 -10.89 -14.69
N HIS A 89 -13.71 -10.31 -14.94
CA HIS A 89 -13.57 -9.06 -15.69
C HIS A 89 -12.62 -9.17 -16.88
N THR A 90 -12.81 -8.30 -17.86
CA THR A 90 -11.93 -8.21 -19.03
C THR A 90 -11.13 -6.92 -19.06
N VAL A 91 -9.90 -6.99 -19.56
CA VAL A 91 -9.06 -5.81 -19.82
C VAL A 91 -8.69 -5.83 -21.29
N CYS A 92 -9.01 -4.77 -22.01
CA CYS A 92 -8.92 -4.74 -23.47
C CYS A 92 -8.17 -3.51 -24.02
N GLY A 93 -7.70 -3.62 -25.27
CA GLY A 93 -7.21 -2.51 -26.08
C GLY A 93 -6.10 -1.71 -25.38
N ASN A 94 -6.25 -0.37 -25.37
CA ASN A 94 -5.22 0.52 -24.84
C ASN A 94 -4.98 0.34 -23.33
N ILE A 95 -6.01 -0.03 -22.56
CA ILE A 95 -5.84 -0.31 -21.13
C ILE A 95 -5.00 -1.57 -20.96
N LEU A 96 -5.29 -2.64 -21.70
CA LEU A 96 -4.48 -3.87 -21.66
C LEU A 96 -3.03 -3.62 -22.11
N ALA A 97 -2.84 -2.87 -23.19
CA ALA A 97 -1.51 -2.51 -23.68
C ALA A 97 -0.72 -1.72 -22.60
N THR A 98 -1.37 -0.77 -21.94
CA THR A 98 -0.76 0.01 -20.86
C THR A 98 -0.45 -0.87 -19.65
N TRP A 99 -1.39 -1.74 -19.24
CA TRP A 99 -1.23 -2.66 -18.12
C TRP A 99 -0.01 -3.58 -18.32
N ARG A 100 0.16 -4.14 -19.53
CA ARG A 100 1.31 -4.99 -19.88
C ARG A 100 2.64 -4.24 -19.99
N SER A 101 2.63 -2.91 -20.11
CA SER A 101 3.85 -2.10 -20.22
C SER A 101 4.48 -1.70 -18.89
N TYR A 102 3.82 -2.00 -17.77
CA TYR A 102 4.24 -1.59 -16.44
C TYR A 102 4.07 -2.72 -15.42
N GLY A 103 5.06 -2.88 -14.55
CA GLY A 103 5.05 -3.81 -13.43
C GLY A 103 6.07 -3.42 -12.37
N LEU A 104 6.03 -4.10 -11.22
CA LEU A 104 7.10 -4.04 -10.23
C LEU A 104 8.22 -5.00 -10.65
N GLU A 105 9.48 -4.61 -10.53
CA GLU A 105 10.61 -5.52 -10.80
C GLU A 105 10.73 -6.54 -9.66
N LEU A 106 10.38 -7.80 -9.94
CA LEU A 106 10.32 -8.86 -8.91
C LEU A 106 11.18 -10.09 -9.22
N ASP A 107 11.56 -10.32 -10.47
CA ASP A 107 12.23 -11.55 -10.91
C ASP A 107 13.64 -11.34 -11.49
N GLY A 108 14.09 -10.08 -11.56
CA GLY A 108 15.40 -9.68 -12.09
C GLY A 108 15.49 -9.73 -13.62
N GLN A 109 14.38 -9.93 -14.33
CA GLN A 109 14.36 -10.07 -15.77
C GLN A 109 14.02 -8.76 -16.48
N ARG A 110 14.55 -8.58 -17.69
CA ARG A 110 14.17 -7.43 -18.52
C ARG A 110 12.75 -7.63 -19.04
N GLY A 111 11.94 -6.58 -18.89
CA GLY A 111 10.60 -6.53 -19.45
C GLY A 111 9.58 -6.32 -18.36
N THR A 112 8.34 -6.71 -18.63
CA THR A 112 7.28 -6.72 -17.63
C THR A 112 6.53 -8.01 -17.80
N SER A 113 6.60 -8.88 -16.79
CA SER A 113 5.81 -10.09 -16.74
C SER A 113 4.39 -9.79 -16.26
N GLU A 114 3.48 -10.74 -16.49
CA GLU A 114 2.10 -10.62 -16.04
C GLU A 114 2.01 -10.51 -14.51
N THR A 115 2.83 -11.29 -13.80
CA THR A 115 2.93 -11.27 -12.33
C THR A 115 3.35 -9.90 -11.82
N GLU A 116 4.25 -9.22 -12.52
CA GLU A 116 4.73 -7.89 -12.15
C GLU A 116 3.66 -6.81 -12.38
N SER A 117 2.90 -6.90 -13.48
CA SER A 117 1.73 -6.05 -13.72
C SER A 117 0.63 -6.30 -12.69
N LEU A 118 0.39 -7.55 -12.30
CA LEU A 118 -0.54 -7.93 -11.23
C LEU A 118 -0.09 -7.40 -9.87
N ALA A 119 1.20 -7.50 -9.54
CA ALA A 119 1.73 -6.97 -8.29
C ALA A 119 1.56 -5.45 -8.19
N LEU A 120 1.64 -4.76 -9.33
CA LEU A 120 1.50 -3.33 -9.41
C LEU A 120 0.05 -2.84 -9.37
N PHE A 121 -0.81 -3.37 -10.25
CA PHE A 121 -2.18 -2.88 -10.46
C PHE A 121 -3.23 -3.74 -9.76
N GLY A 122 -2.92 -5.00 -9.51
CA GLY A 122 -3.86 -6.01 -9.08
C GLY A 122 -4.85 -6.44 -10.15
N LEU A 123 -5.87 -7.18 -9.70
CA LEU A 123 -6.92 -7.68 -10.57
C LEU A 123 -7.89 -6.55 -10.97
N PRO A 124 -8.50 -6.61 -12.17
CA PRO A 124 -9.57 -5.69 -12.53
C PRO A 124 -10.79 -5.90 -11.61
N LEU A 125 -11.43 -4.81 -11.22
CA LEU A 125 -12.62 -4.77 -10.38
C LEU A 125 -13.88 -4.37 -11.15
N SER A 126 -13.73 -3.88 -12.37
CA SER A 126 -14.83 -3.43 -13.22
C SER A 126 -14.54 -3.70 -14.70
N GLU A 127 -15.57 -3.70 -15.53
CA GLU A 127 -15.41 -3.37 -16.95
C GLU A 127 -15.11 -1.87 -17.14
N PRO A 128 -14.64 -1.43 -18.33
CA PRO A 128 -14.53 0.00 -18.64
C PRO A 128 -15.89 0.70 -18.57
N GLN A 129 -15.95 1.84 -17.89
CA GLN A 129 -17.16 2.62 -17.70
C GLN A 129 -16.88 4.12 -17.81
N THR A 130 -17.90 4.91 -18.18
CA THR A 130 -17.76 6.36 -18.30
C THR A 130 -17.99 7.02 -16.93
N GLU A 131 -17.01 7.76 -16.43
CA GLU A 131 -17.10 8.48 -15.15
C GLU A 131 -16.68 9.95 -15.32
N THR A 132 -17.37 10.85 -14.62
CA THR A 132 -16.93 12.23 -14.43
C THR A 132 -16.11 12.30 -13.15
N LEU A 133 -14.84 12.68 -13.28
CA LEU A 133 -13.90 12.75 -12.15
C LEU A 133 -13.95 14.11 -11.46
N ASP A 134 -13.20 14.27 -10.36
CA ASP A 134 -13.19 15.48 -9.52
C ASP A 134 -12.81 16.77 -10.29
N ASN A 135 -12.11 16.63 -11.43
CA ASN A 135 -11.78 17.75 -12.32
C ASN A 135 -12.94 18.18 -13.24
N GLY A 136 -14.10 17.54 -13.13
CA GLY A 136 -15.29 17.78 -13.97
C GLY A 136 -15.21 17.23 -15.39
N GLN A 137 -14.11 16.55 -15.75
CA GLN A 137 -13.96 15.94 -17.07
C GLN A 137 -14.44 14.48 -17.04
N THR A 138 -14.98 14.04 -18.17
CA THR A 138 -15.45 12.67 -18.37
C THR A 138 -14.35 11.81 -18.96
N TYR A 139 -14.09 10.67 -18.34
CA TYR A 139 -13.12 9.68 -18.80
C TYR A 139 -13.79 8.32 -19.00
N THR A 140 -13.19 7.49 -19.85
CA THR A 140 -13.43 6.04 -19.74
C THR A 140 -12.48 5.52 -18.67
N VAL A 141 -13.03 4.97 -17.59
CA VAL A 141 -12.25 4.45 -16.47
C VAL A 141 -12.44 2.96 -16.32
N GLN A 142 -11.39 2.29 -15.85
CA GLN A 142 -11.48 0.92 -15.41
C GLN A 142 -10.79 0.79 -14.05
N TRP A 143 -11.51 0.21 -13.08
CA TRP A 143 -11.01 0.02 -11.72
C TRP A 143 -10.25 -1.29 -11.61
N PHE A 144 -9.16 -1.26 -10.84
CA PHE A 144 -8.35 -2.40 -10.45
C PHE A 144 -8.14 -2.35 -8.94
N GLU A 145 -7.66 -3.44 -8.34
CA GLU A 145 -7.47 -3.49 -6.88
C GLU A 145 -6.58 -2.34 -6.36
N ARG A 146 -5.49 -2.03 -7.08
CA ARG A 146 -4.45 -1.10 -6.65
C ARG A 146 -4.40 0.18 -7.48
N GLY A 147 -5.30 0.34 -8.44
CA GLY A 147 -5.26 1.44 -9.40
C GLY A 147 -6.58 1.71 -10.10
N ARG A 148 -6.65 2.86 -10.78
CA ARG A 148 -7.71 3.21 -11.73
C ARG A 148 -7.04 3.61 -13.03
N PHE A 149 -7.39 2.98 -14.14
CA PHE A 149 -6.95 3.40 -15.46
C PHE A 149 -7.96 4.40 -16.02
N GLU A 150 -7.47 5.45 -16.67
CA GLU A 150 -8.26 6.57 -17.18
C GLU A 150 -7.86 6.84 -18.62
N VAL A 151 -8.82 6.78 -19.53
CA VAL A 151 -8.63 7.11 -20.94
C VAL A 151 -9.23 8.48 -21.20
N ALA A 152 -8.38 9.42 -21.59
CA ALA A 152 -8.79 10.80 -21.88
C ALA A 152 -9.75 10.86 -23.07
N PRO A 153 -10.79 11.72 -23.03
CA PRO A 153 -11.70 11.91 -24.15
C PRO A 153 -10.98 12.65 -25.30
N ASP A 154 -11.42 12.40 -26.53
CA ASP A 154 -11.08 13.19 -27.72
C ASP A 154 -9.58 13.33 -28.06
N VAL A 155 -8.75 12.39 -27.60
CA VAL A 155 -7.32 12.31 -27.96
C VAL A 155 -7.08 11.11 -28.89
N SER A 156 -6.38 11.34 -30.01
CA SER A 156 -5.93 10.29 -30.93
C SER A 156 -4.40 10.34 -31.11
N PRO A 157 -3.66 9.27 -30.77
CA PRO A 157 -4.16 8.02 -30.18
C PRO A 157 -4.66 8.22 -28.74
N PRO A 158 -5.59 7.38 -28.25
CA PRO A 158 -6.09 7.50 -26.89
C PRO A 158 -4.97 7.40 -25.86
N ARG A 159 -4.94 8.36 -24.94
CA ARG A 159 -3.95 8.40 -23.86
C ARG A 159 -4.52 7.73 -22.62
N VAL A 160 -3.80 6.76 -22.09
CA VAL A 160 -4.12 6.08 -20.84
C VAL A 160 -3.25 6.63 -19.71
N SER A 161 -3.88 7.03 -18.61
CA SER A 161 -3.25 7.47 -17.37
C SER A 161 -3.76 6.66 -16.19
N LEU A 162 -3.03 6.67 -15.07
CA LEU A 162 -3.54 6.16 -13.79
C LEU A 162 -4.28 7.26 -13.00
N GLY A 163 -5.30 6.93 -12.21
CA GLY A 163 -5.93 7.90 -11.32
C GLY A 163 -5.00 8.37 -10.21
N LEU A 164 -5.30 9.53 -9.62
CA LEU A 164 -4.57 10.10 -8.49
C LEU A 164 -5.05 9.49 -7.18
N LEU A 165 -5.18 8.16 -7.13
CA LEU A 165 -5.84 7.47 -6.01
C LEU A 165 -5.14 7.70 -4.67
N GLY A 166 -3.83 7.91 -4.66
CA GLY A 166 -3.11 8.25 -3.44
C GLY A 166 -3.56 9.59 -2.86
N HIS A 167 -3.75 10.60 -3.71
CA HIS A 167 -4.34 11.87 -3.30
C HIS A 167 -5.82 11.72 -2.91
N GLU A 168 -6.61 11.05 -3.75
CA GLU A 168 -8.07 10.95 -3.57
C GLU A 168 -8.45 10.22 -2.28
N VAL A 169 -7.78 9.10 -1.97
CA VAL A 169 -8.03 8.31 -0.76
C VAL A 169 -7.60 9.06 0.50
N LEU A 170 -6.44 9.73 0.46
CA LEU A 170 -5.90 10.46 1.61
C LEU A 170 -6.74 11.70 1.95
N SER A 171 -7.31 12.37 0.94
CA SER A 171 -8.16 13.56 1.11
C SER A 171 -9.59 13.24 1.56
N HIS A 172 -10.01 11.97 1.55
CA HIS A 172 -11.35 11.52 1.96
C HIS A 172 -11.26 10.39 3.00
N PRO A 173 -10.67 10.63 4.18
CA PRO A 173 -10.55 9.58 5.20
C PRO A 173 -11.94 9.05 5.55
N ALA A 174 -12.04 7.73 5.78
CA ALA A 174 -13.29 7.10 6.20
C ALA A 174 -13.83 7.79 7.47
N GLU A 175 -15.14 8.03 7.50
CA GLU A 175 -15.83 8.84 8.52
C GLU A 175 -15.75 8.27 9.95
N ASN A 176 -15.23 7.04 10.12
CA ASN A 176 -14.94 6.42 11.41
C ASN A 176 -13.56 5.73 11.39
N PRO A 177 -12.46 6.43 11.73
CA PRO A 177 -11.19 5.75 11.96
C PRO A 177 -11.29 4.86 13.21
N PRO A 178 -10.65 3.67 13.23
CA PRO A 178 -10.46 2.95 14.47
C PRO A 178 -9.74 3.85 15.49
N PRO A 179 -10.06 3.77 16.80
CA PRO A 179 -9.41 4.59 17.80
C PRO A 179 -7.89 4.42 17.70
N PRO A 180 -7.12 5.50 17.92
CA PRO A 180 -5.66 5.41 17.88
C PRO A 180 -5.20 4.34 18.87
N PRO A 181 -4.15 3.57 18.56
CA PRO A 181 -3.57 2.65 19.51
C PRO A 181 -3.18 3.41 20.79
N PRO A 182 -3.31 2.80 21.99
CA PRO A 182 -2.79 3.40 23.21
C PRO A 182 -1.34 3.79 22.96
N GLN A 183 -1.01 5.08 23.16
CA GLN A 183 0.37 5.52 23.11
C GLN A 183 1.16 4.62 24.08
N ALA A 184 2.21 3.96 23.58
CA ALA A 184 3.11 3.23 24.44
C ALA A 184 3.60 4.22 25.51
N LEU A 185 3.32 3.90 26.77
CA LEU A 185 3.90 4.63 27.90
C LEU A 185 5.41 4.74 27.66
N PRO A 186 6.05 5.90 27.91
CA PRO A 186 7.49 5.99 27.84
C PRO A 186 8.07 4.86 28.69
N ALA A 187 8.98 4.08 28.11
CA ALA A 187 9.69 3.05 28.83
C ALA A 187 10.25 3.67 30.13
N PRO A 188 10.12 3.00 31.29
CA PRO A 188 10.74 3.50 32.50
C PRO A 188 12.22 3.71 32.19
N ALA A 189 12.69 4.94 32.42
CA ALA A 189 14.10 5.26 32.28
C ALA A 189 14.90 4.25 33.11
N THR A 190 15.71 3.44 32.46
CA THR A 190 16.77 2.69 33.13
C THR A 190 17.58 3.71 33.94
N PRO A 191 17.65 3.59 35.28
CA PRO A 191 18.55 4.42 36.06
C PRO A 191 19.95 4.18 35.52
N GLY A 192 20.63 5.28 35.19
CA GLY A 192 21.95 5.25 34.59
C GLY A 192 22.93 4.45 35.44
N GLU A 193 23.71 3.62 34.76
CA GLU A 193 24.94 3.05 35.30
C GLU A 193 25.91 4.21 35.55
N GLU A 194 26.03 4.61 36.82
CA GLU A 194 26.96 5.64 37.26
C GLU A 194 28.39 5.07 37.19
N SER A 195 29.20 5.68 36.34
CA SER A 195 30.64 5.40 36.17
C SER A 195 31.41 5.61 37.48
N PRO A 196 32.32 4.72 37.90
CA PRO A 196 32.99 4.82 39.19
C PRO A 196 34.22 5.73 39.10
N ALA A 197 34.06 7.02 39.39
CA ALA A 197 35.18 7.87 39.78
C ALA A 197 34.66 9.10 40.54
N ASP A 198 34.67 9.02 41.87
CA ASP A 198 35.46 9.90 42.76
C ASP A 198 34.97 9.65 44.21
N HIS A 199 35.71 8.87 44.98
CA HIS A 199 35.40 8.62 46.40
C HIS A 199 36.07 9.72 47.25
N PRO A 200 35.33 10.60 47.94
CA PRO A 200 35.93 11.41 48.97
C PRO A 200 36.19 10.56 50.22
N ARG A 201 37.45 10.64 50.68
CA ARG A 201 37.99 10.01 51.89
C ARG A 201 37.23 10.49 53.14
N LEU A 202 36.59 9.58 53.86
CA LEU A 202 36.02 9.85 55.18
C LEU A 202 37.13 9.90 56.24
N PRO A 203 37.02 10.78 57.26
CA PRO A 203 38.00 10.88 58.33
C PRO A 203 37.87 9.72 59.32
N GLU A 204 39.02 9.28 59.84
CA GLU A 204 39.14 8.30 60.91
C GLU A 204 38.54 8.84 62.21
N THR A 205 37.64 8.06 62.80
CA THR A 205 37.33 8.17 64.24
C THR A 205 37.42 6.79 64.86
N GLU A 206 38.33 6.70 65.82
CA GLU A 206 38.66 5.51 66.59
C GLU A 206 37.64 5.19 67.71
N TRP A 207 37.71 3.92 68.13
CA TRP A 207 37.34 3.31 69.42
C TRP A 207 35.92 2.77 69.64
N GLY A 208 35.85 1.47 69.94
CA GLY A 208 34.74 0.84 70.65
C GLY A 208 34.68 -0.70 70.55
N GLU A 209 35.55 -1.41 71.27
CA GLU A 209 35.49 -2.86 71.53
C GLU A 209 34.11 -3.31 72.06
N ILE A 210 33.56 -4.40 71.52
CA ILE A 210 32.59 -5.26 72.23
C ILE A 210 32.85 -6.74 71.91
N PRO A 211 33.09 -7.61 72.92
CA PRO A 211 33.49 -8.99 72.72
C PRO A 211 32.31 -9.98 72.64
N GLY A 212 32.46 -10.97 71.76
CA GLY A 212 31.99 -12.34 72.00
C GLY A 212 30.62 -12.72 71.47
N VAL A 213 30.59 -13.51 70.38
CA VAL A 213 29.64 -14.62 70.24
C VAL A 213 30.36 -15.80 69.58
N ARG A 214 30.29 -16.96 70.25
CA ARG A 214 30.91 -18.23 69.87
C ARG A 214 30.20 -18.87 68.68
N ALA A 215 31.00 -19.44 67.78
CA ALA A 215 30.58 -20.46 66.83
C ALA A 215 30.31 -21.81 67.52
N ARG A 216 29.28 -22.53 67.04
CA ARG A 216 29.05 -23.98 67.21
C ARG A 216 28.07 -24.46 66.12
N PRO A 217 28.07 -25.76 65.82
CA PRO A 217 29.15 -26.64 65.40
C PRO A 217 29.10 -26.96 63.90
#